data_AF-A0AAE2V1X5-F1
#
_entry.id   AF-A0AAE2V1X5-F1
#
_cell.length_a   1.000
_cell.length_b   1.000
_cell.length_c   1.000
_cell.angle_alpha   90.00
_cell.angle_beta   90.00
_cell.angle_gamma   90.00
#
_symmetry.space_group_name_H-M   'P 1'
#
loop_
_entity.id
_entity.type
_entity.pdbx_description
1 polymer ?
#
loop_
_entity_poly.entity_id
_entity_poly.type
_entity_poly.pdbx_seq_one_letter_code
_entity_poly.pdbx_strand_id
1 'polypeptide(L)'
;MSWDCAVWHCNIVKNKEDAEILYKRLCEGDTSLIGPTQKIQDFYEELTSKHPEIDDISEEEIGDLDLCPWSVTFDKSEGHIIMSCVFSKADHVSDLIKELAQKYELSFYEPQNKNFIYN
;
A
#
# COMPACT_ATOMS: atom_id res chain seq x y z
N MET A 1 0.51 -10.90 13.98
CA MET A 1 0.74 -9.44 13.80
C MET A 1 1.03 -9.24 12.32
N SER A 2 0.33 -8.32 11.67
CA SER A 2 0.61 -7.89 10.29
C SER A 2 1.53 -6.66 10.30
N TRP A 3 2.11 -6.38 9.16
CA TRP A 3 2.69 -5.09 8.83
C TRP A 3 1.81 -4.42 7.78
N ASP A 4 1.54 -3.14 7.95
CA ASP A 4 0.59 -2.38 7.14
C ASP A 4 1.28 -1.16 6.54
N CYS A 5 0.90 -0.76 5.35
CA CYS A 5 1.32 0.50 4.75
C CYS A 5 0.25 1.03 3.81
N ALA A 6 0.42 2.27 3.37
CA ALA A 6 -0.42 2.84 2.34
C ALA A 6 0.39 3.67 1.35
N VAL A 7 -0.12 3.72 0.12
CA VAL A 7 0.34 4.60 -0.93
C VAL A 7 -0.80 5.46 -1.45
N TRP A 8 -0.51 6.70 -1.80
CA TRP A 8 -1.48 7.63 -2.37
C TRP A 8 -0.78 8.69 -3.22
N HIS A 9 -1.55 9.36 -4.07
CA HIS A 9 -1.11 10.60 -4.72
C HIS A 9 -1.81 11.80 -4.07
N CYS A 10 -1.08 12.63 -3.33
CA CYS A 10 -1.64 13.82 -2.69
C CYS A 10 -0.61 14.95 -2.60
N ASN A 11 -0.94 16.09 -3.20
CA ASN A 11 -0.06 17.29 -3.17
C ASN A 11 -0.20 18.13 -1.89
N ILE A 12 -1.15 17.77 -1.01
CA ILE A 12 -1.48 18.54 0.21
C ILE A 12 -0.70 18.00 1.42
N VAL A 13 -0.55 16.68 1.51
CA VAL A 13 0.11 15.99 2.63
C VAL A 13 1.62 15.94 2.40
N LYS A 14 2.38 16.76 3.16
CA LYS A 14 3.84 16.94 2.97
C LYS A 14 4.69 16.58 4.18
N ASN A 15 4.06 16.19 5.29
CA ASN A 15 4.75 15.83 6.52
C ASN A 15 4.11 14.58 7.14
N LYS A 16 4.82 13.99 8.09
CA LYS A 16 4.43 12.73 8.74
C LYS A 16 3.15 12.86 9.57
N GLU A 17 2.90 14.02 10.19
CA GLU A 17 1.72 14.25 11.01
C GLU A 17 0.45 14.27 10.15
N ASP A 18 0.48 14.98 9.03
CA ASP A 18 -0.61 15.03 8.06
C ASP A 18 -0.82 13.66 7.37
N ALA A 19 0.27 12.92 7.13
CA ALA A 19 0.20 11.56 6.59
C ALA A 19 -0.49 10.58 7.56
N GLU A 20 -0.19 10.68 8.85
CA GLU A 20 -0.88 9.90 9.89
C GLU A 20 -2.37 10.21 9.94
N ILE A 21 -2.75 11.49 9.79
CA ILE A 21 -4.16 11.91 9.77
C ILE A 21 -4.85 11.37 8.51
N LEU A 22 -4.23 11.51 7.34
CA LEU A 22 -4.78 10.99 6.09
C LEU A 22 -4.96 9.48 6.17
N TYR A 23 -3.94 8.73 6.60
CA TYR A 23 -4.01 7.27 6.74
C TYR A 23 -5.22 6.84 7.59
N LYS A 24 -5.44 7.47 8.76
CA LYS A 24 -6.58 7.16 9.62
C LYS A 24 -7.92 7.40 8.93
N ARG A 25 -8.05 8.51 8.19
CA ARG A 25 -9.26 8.80 7.41
C ARG A 25 -9.51 7.76 6.33
N LEU A 26 -8.45 7.34 5.63
CA LEU A 26 -8.56 6.30 4.60
C LEU A 26 -9.01 4.97 5.21
N CYS A 27 -8.48 4.58 6.38
CA CYS A 27 -8.96 3.40 7.11
C CYS A 27 -10.44 3.49 7.55
N GLU A 28 -10.98 4.71 7.69
CA GLU A 28 -12.40 4.96 7.98
C GLU A 28 -13.25 5.06 6.69
N GLY A 29 -12.63 4.95 5.51
CA GLY A 29 -13.27 5.06 4.20
C GLY A 29 -13.44 6.51 3.71
N ASP A 30 -12.89 7.52 4.39
CA ASP A 30 -12.92 8.91 3.97
C ASP A 30 -11.81 9.21 2.94
N THR A 31 -12.20 9.17 1.66
CA THR A 31 -11.33 9.47 0.51
C THR A 31 -11.40 10.93 0.05
N SER A 32 -12.05 11.84 0.80
CA SER A 32 -12.31 13.22 0.36
C SER A 32 -11.06 14.08 0.07
N LEU A 33 -9.89 13.67 0.59
CA LEU A 33 -8.61 14.38 0.42
C LEU A 33 -7.73 13.85 -0.72
N ILE A 34 -8.17 12.78 -1.38
CA ILE A 34 -7.46 12.14 -2.48
C ILE A 34 -8.37 12.10 -3.71
N GLY A 35 -7.76 12.21 -4.89
CA GLY A 35 -8.46 12.13 -6.16
C GLY A 35 -8.02 10.90 -6.94
N PRO A 36 -8.80 10.48 -7.94
CA PRO A 36 -8.40 9.42 -8.85
C PRO A 36 -7.11 9.79 -9.59
N THR A 37 -6.23 8.80 -9.80
CA THR A 37 -5.00 8.98 -10.58
C THR A 37 -4.59 7.70 -11.30
N GLN A 38 -4.10 7.84 -12.53
CA GLN A 38 -3.55 6.72 -13.30
C GLN A 38 -2.36 6.06 -12.57
N LYS A 39 -1.61 6.84 -11.78
CA LYS A 39 -0.44 6.37 -11.04
C LYS A 39 -0.77 5.26 -10.04
N ILE A 40 -1.95 5.30 -9.42
CA ILE A 40 -2.40 4.28 -8.48
C ILE A 40 -2.75 2.99 -9.21
N GLN A 41 -3.40 3.10 -10.37
CA GLN A 41 -3.68 1.94 -11.21
C GLN A 41 -2.39 1.31 -11.72
N ASP A 42 -1.46 2.09 -12.26
CA ASP A 42 -0.19 1.57 -12.80
C ASP A 42 0.66 0.90 -11.70
N PHE A 43 0.67 1.48 -10.49
CA PHE A 43 1.29 0.87 -9.32
C PHE A 43 0.63 -0.47 -8.96
N TYR A 44 -0.70 -0.50 -8.92
CA TYR A 44 -1.47 -1.69 -8.57
C TYR A 44 -1.20 -2.84 -9.55
N GLU A 45 -1.24 -2.56 -10.85
CA GLU A 45 -1.00 -3.55 -11.90
C GLU A 45 0.41 -4.13 -11.82
N GLU A 46 1.44 -3.29 -11.59
CA GLU A 46 2.81 -3.79 -11.43
C GLU A 46 2.97 -4.58 -10.14
N LEU A 47 2.44 -4.10 -9.01
CA LEU A 47 2.52 -4.79 -7.72
C LEU A 47 1.89 -6.18 -7.82
N THR A 48 0.67 -6.26 -8.33
CA THR A 48 -0.09 -7.53 -8.44
C THR A 48 0.45 -8.47 -9.51
N SER A 49 1.19 -7.96 -10.50
CA SER A 49 1.96 -8.81 -11.42
C SER A 49 3.12 -9.56 -10.76
N LYS A 50 3.63 -9.05 -9.62
CA LYS A 50 4.72 -9.65 -8.84
C LYS A 50 4.17 -10.48 -7.68
N HIS A 51 3.16 -9.93 -7.00
CA HIS A 51 2.50 -10.52 -5.85
C HIS A 51 0.98 -10.37 -5.98
N PRO A 52 0.28 -11.36 -6.57
CA PRO A 52 -1.17 -11.33 -6.73
C PRO A 52 -1.89 -11.11 -5.39
N GLU A 53 -3.10 -10.57 -5.41
CA GLU A 53 -3.90 -10.44 -4.18
C GLU A 53 -4.31 -11.81 -3.64
N ILE A 54 -4.60 -11.84 -2.34
CA ILE A 54 -4.92 -13.09 -1.63
C ILE A 54 -6.16 -13.81 -2.20
N ASP A 55 -7.09 -13.05 -2.78
CA ASP A 55 -8.30 -13.60 -3.42
C ASP A 55 -8.07 -14.09 -4.86
N ASP A 56 -6.90 -13.77 -5.45
CA ASP A 56 -6.56 -14.09 -6.85
C ASP A 56 -5.64 -15.32 -6.98
N ILE A 57 -5.15 -15.87 -5.86
CA ILE A 57 -4.36 -17.11 -5.83
C ILE A 57 -5.23 -18.35 -5.60
N SER A 58 -4.77 -19.51 -6.06
CA SER A 58 -5.47 -20.77 -5.85
C SER A 58 -5.30 -21.31 -4.42
N GLU A 59 -6.18 -22.22 -4.01
CA GLU A 59 -6.08 -22.89 -2.69
C GLU A 59 -4.76 -23.64 -2.49
N GLU A 60 -4.14 -24.11 -3.57
CA GLU A 60 -2.85 -24.83 -3.54
C GLU A 60 -1.65 -23.88 -3.31
N GLU A 61 -1.81 -22.61 -3.63
CA GLU A 61 -0.81 -21.55 -3.47
C GLU A 61 -0.92 -20.85 -2.10
N ILE A 62 -2.00 -21.12 -1.35
CA ILE A 62 -2.17 -20.58 0.01
C ILE A 62 -1.00 -21.00 0.89
N GLY A 63 -0.31 -20.00 1.44
CA GLY A 63 0.86 -20.20 2.29
C GLY A 63 2.20 -20.07 1.57
N ASP A 64 2.20 -19.94 0.24
CA ASP A 64 3.38 -19.46 -0.50
C ASP A 64 3.53 -17.95 -0.28
N LEU A 65 4.28 -17.60 0.76
CA LEU A 65 4.54 -16.21 1.14
C LEU A 65 5.54 -15.50 0.22
N ASP A 66 6.24 -16.24 -0.67
CA ASP A 66 7.05 -15.64 -1.72
C ASP A 66 6.19 -15.21 -2.90
N LEU A 67 5.11 -15.95 -3.19
CA LEU A 67 4.11 -15.57 -4.18
C LEU A 67 3.16 -14.48 -3.65
N CYS A 68 2.51 -14.72 -2.51
CA CYS A 68 1.50 -13.83 -1.92
C CYS A 68 1.84 -13.54 -0.44
N PRO A 69 2.52 -12.41 -0.15
CA PRO A 69 2.86 -12.03 1.21
C PRO A 69 1.69 -11.39 1.97
N TRP A 70 0.56 -11.12 1.29
CA TRP A 70 -0.56 -10.37 1.84
C TRP A 70 -1.30 -11.15 2.92
N SER A 71 -1.71 -10.46 3.97
CA SER A 71 -2.53 -11.04 5.04
C SER A 71 -4.03 -10.83 4.82
N VAL A 72 -4.39 -9.92 3.90
CA VAL A 72 -5.76 -9.54 3.55
C VAL A 72 -5.73 -8.87 2.17
N THR A 73 -6.87 -8.90 1.48
CA THR A 73 -7.17 -8.13 0.27
C THR A 73 -6.95 -6.64 0.51
N PHE A 74 -6.48 -5.92 -0.50
CA PHE A 74 -6.18 -4.50 -0.37
C PHE A 74 -7.45 -3.67 -0.13
N ASP A 75 -7.36 -2.71 0.78
CA ASP A 75 -8.32 -1.62 0.86
C ASP A 75 -7.87 -0.54 -0.11
N LYS A 76 -8.64 -0.33 -1.19
CA LYS A 76 -8.19 0.47 -2.33
C LYS A 76 -9.30 1.30 -2.93
N SER A 77 -8.90 2.40 -3.55
CA SER A 77 -9.73 3.26 -4.40
C SER A 77 -8.90 3.75 -5.58
N GLU A 78 -9.48 4.59 -6.45
CA GLU A 78 -8.74 5.21 -7.55
C GLU A 78 -7.62 6.16 -7.10
N GLY A 79 -7.56 6.53 -5.81
CA GLY A 79 -6.59 7.50 -5.26
C GLY A 79 -5.62 6.96 -4.20
N HIS A 80 -5.82 5.74 -3.70
CA HIS A 80 -4.97 5.15 -2.67
C HIS A 80 -5.07 3.63 -2.64
N ILE A 81 -4.09 2.99 -2.00
CA ILE A 81 -4.09 1.58 -1.65
C ILE A 81 -3.50 1.43 -0.24
N ILE A 82 -4.23 0.76 0.64
CA ILE A 82 -3.76 0.27 1.94
C ILE A 82 -3.50 -1.24 1.80
N MET A 83 -2.33 -1.66 2.23
CA MET A 83 -1.85 -3.03 2.10
C MET A 83 -1.41 -3.55 3.46
N SER A 84 -1.71 -4.81 3.74
CA SER A 84 -1.21 -5.51 4.92
C SER A 84 -0.55 -6.83 4.50
N CYS A 85 0.64 -7.08 5.03
CA CYS A 85 1.38 -8.31 4.79
C CYS A 85 1.73 -9.03 6.10
N VAL A 86 2.11 -10.30 5.96
CA VAL A 86 2.66 -11.07 7.07
C VAL A 86 4.00 -10.46 7.53
N PHE A 87 4.21 -10.41 8.85
CA PHE A 87 5.37 -9.73 9.44
C PHE A 87 6.71 -10.32 8.98
N SER A 88 6.78 -11.63 8.69
CA SER A 88 7.99 -12.29 8.19
C SER A 88 8.43 -11.81 6.80
N LYS A 89 7.57 -11.11 6.07
CA LYS A 89 7.86 -10.51 4.75
C LYS A 89 7.90 -8.98 4.78
N ALA A 90 7.74 -8.36 5.96
CA ALA A 90 7.60 -6.91 6.10
C ALA A 90 8.76 -6.13 5.45
N ASP A 91 10.01 -6.52 5.70
CA ASP A 91 11.17 -5.81 5.13
C ASP A 91 11.17 -5.86 3.60
N HIS A 92 10.96 -7.06 3.03
CA HIS A 92 10.91 -7.26 1.58
C HIS A 92 9.77 -6.48 0.92
N VAL A 93 8.57 -6.55 1.50
CA VAL A 93 7.39 -5.84 1.01
C VAL A 93 7.61 -4.33 1.14
N SER A 94 8.08 -3.84 2.29
CA SER A 94 8.41 -2.43 2.49
C SER A 94 9.33 -1.88 1.40
N ASP A 95 10.41 -2.59 1.10
CA ASP A 95 11.38 -2.16 0.09
C ASP A 95 10.76 -2.12 -1.31
N LEU A 96 10.00 -3.16 -1.68
CA LEU A 96 9.28 -3.22 -2.95
C LEU A 96 8.26 -2.08 -3.09
N ILE A 97 7.43 -1.86 -2.07
CA ILE A 97 6.40 -0.81 -2.09
C ILE A 97 7.05 0.57 -2.19
N LYS A 98 8.16 0.81 -1.49
CA LYS A 98 8.89 2.08 -1.59
C LYS A 98 9.48 2.30 -2.98
N GLU A 99 10.06 1.27 -3.59
CA GLU A 99 10.60 1.34 -4.96
C GLU A 99 9.50 1.67 -5.97
N LEU A 100 8.38 0.95 -5.92
CA LEU A 100 7.24 1.18 -6.81
C LEU A 100 6.58 2.54 -6.55
N ALA A 101 6.41 2.94 -5.28
CA ALA A 101 5.85 4.24 -4.93
C ALA A 101 6.73 5.38 -5.48
N GLN A 102 8.06 5.24 -5.39
CA GLN A 102 8.98 6.20 -6.00
C GLN A 102 8.86 6.23 -7.52
N LYS A 103 8.80 5.06 -8.18
CA LYS A 103 8.65 4.95 -9.64
C LYS A 103 7.39 5.65 -10.16
N TYR A 104 6.28 5.53 -9.43
CA TYR A 104 4.99 6.08 -9.82
C TYR A 104 4.67 7.44 -9.18
N GLU A 105 5.63 8.06 -8.50
CA GLU A 105 5.46 9.35 -7.81
C GLU A 105 4.25 9.34 -6.85
N LEU A 106 4.19 8.30 -6.03
CA LEU A 106 3.23 8.11 -4.95
C LEU A 106 3.95 8.32 -3.61
N SER A 107 3.25 8.96 -2.68
CA SER A 107 3.72 9.04 -1.30
C SER A 107 3.49 7.70 -0.60
N PHE A 108 4.40 7.33 0.31
CA PHE A 108 4.37 6.10 1.10
C PHE A 108 4.23 6.41 2.58
N TYR A 109 3.41 5.66 3.30
CA TYR A 109 3.29 5.75 4.74
C TYR A 109 3.19 4.38 5.42
N GLU A 110 3.92 4.24 6.51
CA GLU A 110 3.95 3.06 7.39
C GLU A 110 3.60 3.49 8.83
N PRO A 111 2.41 3.15 9.35
CA PRO A 111 1.95 3.61 10.66
C PRO A 111 2.74 3.04 11.85
N GLN A 112 3.31 1.84 11.74
CA GLN A 112 3.97 1.15 12.86
C GLN A 112 5.23 1.88 13.31
N ASN A 113 6.00 2.41 12.35
CA ASN A 113 7.22 3.18 12.59
C ASN A 113 7.05 4.68 12.32
N LYS A 114 5.85 5.12 11.92
CA LYS A 114 5.54 6.49 11.45
C LYS A 114 6.51 6.97 10.36
N ASN A 115 6.88 6.03 9.48
CA ASN A 115 7.77 6.31 8.37
C ASN A 115 6.94 6.89 7.21
N PHE A 116 7.39 8.01 6.67
CA PHE A 116 6.70 8.73 5.61
C PHE A 116 7.71 9.17 4.55
N ILE A 117 7.41 8.84 3.29
CA ILE A 117 8.16 9.31 2.12
C ILE A 117 7.19 10.10 1.26
N TYR A 118 7.50 11.38 1.09
CA TYR A 118 6.75 12.28 0.23
C TYR A 118 7.32 12.24 -1.19
N ASN A 119 6.44 12.06 -2.18
CA ASN A 119 6.71 12.22 -3.61
C ASN A 119 5.64 13.10 -4.26
#